data_AF-A0A3R9DTL3-F1
#
_entry.id   AF-A0A3R9DTL3-F1
#
_cell.length_a   1.000
_cell.length_b   1.000
_cell.length_c   1.000
_cell.angle_alpha   90.00
_cell.angle_beta   90.00
_cell.angle_gamma   90.00
#
_symmetry.space_group_name_H-M   'P 1'
#
loop_
_entity.id
_entity.type
_entity.pdbx_description
1 polymer ?
#
loop_
_entity_poly.entity_id
_entity_poly.type
_entity_poly.pdbx_seq_one_letter_code
_entity_poly.pdbx_strand_id
1 'polypeptide(L)'
;MTTGLDDGAEDYLVLQRKGQLFPAITLAAYRLHRLAVWRDRAAVDPTPAFIALEDAVVQATFFGDELLNGRLDDLLAAARSFVDTVRTIQGASRPGFGGAVEEYHRGDDDAARRRLQDAIECFVAAARADLRIAGPWRSAFGDAPAP
;
A
#
# COMPACT_ATOMS: atom_id res chain seq x y z
N MET A 1 -40.03 15.77 -15.29
CA MET A 1 -39.77 15.03 -14.03
C MET A 1 -39.32 13.63 -14.39
N THR A 2 -38.02 13.44 -14.64
CA THR A 2 -37.38 12.15 -15.01
C THR A 2 -36.01 12.01 -14.36
N THR A 3 -35.73 12.73 -13.27
CA THR A 3 -34.40 12.83 -12.64
C THR A 3 -34.13 11.75 -11.58
N GLY A 4 -35.10 10.93 -11.18
CA GLY A 4 -34.92 10.00 -10.04
C GLY A 4 -34.42 8.59 -10.38
N LEU A 5 -34.38 8.21 -11.66
CA LEU A 5 -33.96 6.86 -12.10
C LEU A 5 -32.49 6.80 -12.54
N ASP A 6 -31.90 7.95 -12.89
CA ASP A 6 -30.52 8.06 -13.40
C ASP A 6 -29.51 8.12 -12.24
N ASP A 7 -29.81 8.93 -11.21
CA ASP A 7 -28.96 9.12 -10.02
C ASP A 7 -28.58 7.79 -9.33
N GLY A 8 -29.52 6.86 -9.22
CA GLY A 8 -29.26 5.55 -8.61
C GLY A 8 -28.37 4.62 -9.45
N ALA A 9 -28.40 4.77 -10.77
CA ALA A 9 -27.54 4.01 -11.67
C ALA A 9 -26.11 4.56 -11.67
N GLU A 10 -25.96 5.89 -11.64
CA GLU A 10 -24.67 6.57 -11.50
C GLU A 10 -23.99 6.24 -10.17
N ASP A 11 -24.74 6.29 -9.05
CA ASP A 11 -24.24 5.91 -7.73
C ASP A 11 -23.79 4.44 -7.68
N TYR A 12 -24.52 3.55 -8.33
CA TYR A 12 -24.15 2.14 -8.42
C TYR A 12 -22.84 1.94 -9.20
N LEU A 13 -22.64 2.65 -10.32
CA LEU A 13 -21.42 2.58 -11.11
C LEU A 13 -20.20 3.09 -10.33
N VAL A 14 -20.36 4.18 -9.57
CA VAL A 14 -19.30 4.71 -8.69
C VAL A 14 -18.95 3.68 -7.61
N LEU A 15 -19.95 3.11 -6.94
CA LEU A 15 -19.73 2.09 -5.91
C LEU A 15 -19.04 0.84 -6.48
N GLN A 16 -19.48 0.37 -7.66
CA GLN A 16 -18.86 -0.76 -8.35
C GLN A 16 -17.39 -0.46 -8.71
N ARG A 17 -17.08 0.75 -9.19
CA ARG A 17 -15.73 1.14 -9.55
C ARG A 17 -14.82 1.22 -8.33
N LYS A 18 -15.29 1.84 -7.24
CA LYS A 18 -14.61 1.85 -5.94
C LYS A 18 -14.34 0.44 -5.42
N GLY A 19 -15.32 -0.45 -5.53
CA GLY A 19 -15.23 -1.85 -5.15
C GLY A 19 -14.18 -2.65 -5.93
N GLN A 20 -13.79 -2.20 -7.13
CA GLN A 20 -12.69 -2.78 -7.91
C GLN A 20 -11.35 -2.14 -7.57
N LEU A 21 -11.31 -0.81 -7.42
CA LEU A 21 -10.08 -0.04 -7.23
C LEU A 21 -9.48 -0.25 -5.83
N PHE A 22 -10.28 -0.18 -4.75
CA PHE A 22 -9.72 -0.26 -3.40
C PHE A 22 -9.03 -1.60 -3.10
N PRO A 23 -9.58 -2.76 -3.50
CA PRO A 23 -8.86 -4.03 -3.37
C PRO A 23 -7.59 -4.09 -4.24
N ALA A 24 -7.59 -3.48 -5.43
CA ALA A 24 -6.41 -3.44 -6.30
C ALA A 24 -5.28 -2.62 -5.68
N ILE A 25 -5.59 -1.44 -5.13
CA ILE A 25 -4.64 -0.60 -4.38
C ILE A 25 -4.07 -1.37 -3.19
N THR A 26 -4.96 -2.00 -2.41
CA THR A 26 -4.58 -2.81 -1.25
C THR A 26 -3.61 -3.91 -1.66
N LEU A 27 -3.93 -4.67 -2.71
CA LEU A 27 -3.08 -5.74 -3.24
C LEU A 27 -1.71 -5.22 -3.74
N ALA A 28 -1.68 -4.09 -4.45
CA ALA A 28 -0.44 -3.48 -4.93
C ALA A 28 0.45 -3.06 -3.76
N ALA A 29 -0.13 -2.41 -2.74
CA ALA A 29 0.60 -1.99 -1.54
C ALA A 29 1.12 -3.20 -0.74
N TYR A 30 0.33 -4.27 -0.60
CA TYR A 30 0.79 -5.52 0.01
C TYR A 30 1.95 -6.16 -0.76
N ARG A 31 1.90 -6.17 -2.09
CA ARG A 31 2.99 -6.70 -2.92
C ARG A 31 4.27 -5.90 -2.74
N LEU A 32 4.16 -4.57 -2.71
CA LEU A 32 5.28 -3.67 -2.43
C LEU A 32 5.86 -3.96 -1.04
N HIS A 33 5.01 -4.00 -0.01
CA HIS A 33 5.44 -4.31 1.36
C HIS A 33 6.16 -5.66 1.43
N ARG A 34 5.72 -6.69 0.70
CA ARG A 34 6.31 -8.04 0.75
C ARG A 34 7.61 -8.22 -0.05
N LEU A 35 8.13 -7.16 -0.68
CA LEU A 35 9.41 -7.26 -1.37
C LEU A 35 10.51 -7.70 -0.41
N ALA A 36 11.23 -8.74 -0.81
CA ALA A 36 12.26 -9.36 0.00
C ALA A 36 13.59 -8.61 -0.21
N VAL A 37 13.88 -7.66 0.68
CA VAL A 37 15.08 -6.81 0.59
C VAL A 37 16.36 -7.61 0.88
N TRP A 38 16.26 -8.64 1.73
CA TRP A 38 17.39 -9.37 2.31
C TRP A 38 17.58 -10.80 1.78
N ARG A 39 16.73 -11.25 0.83
CA ARG A 39 16.72 -12.67 0.41
C ARG A 39 17.66 -12.88 -0.78
N ASP A 40 18.49 -13.91 -0.69
CA ASP A 40 19.38 -14.42 -1.76
C ASP A 40 20.42 -13.43 -2.33
N ARG A 41 20.66 -12.29 -1.65
CA ARG A 41 21.61 -11.23 -2.05
C ARG A 41 21.37 -10.64 -3.45
N ALA A 42 20.23 -10.93 -4.06
CA ALA A 42 19.84 -10.31 -5.32
C ALA A 42 19.25 -8.92 -5.03
N ALA A 43 19.76 -7.89 -5.71
CA ALA A 43 19.11 -6.59 -5.67
C ALA A 43 17.69 -6.73 -6.25
N VAL A 44 16.71 -6.19 -5.54
CA VAL A 44 15.30 -6.17 -5.93
C VAL A 44 14.93 -4.75 -6.30
N ASP A 45 14.49 -4.52 -7.53
CA ASP A 45 13.97 -3.21 -7.92
C ASP A 45 12.51 -3.05 -7.43
N PRO A 46 12.23 -2.13 -6.48
CA PRO A 46 10.87 -1.89 -6.01
C PRO A 46 10.04 -1.00 -6.96
N THR A 47 10.66 -0.41 -7.98
CA THR A 47 10.03 0.59 -8.87
C THR A 47 8.78 0.08 -9.57
N PRO A 48 8.75 -1.13 -10.16
CA PRO A 48 7.54 -1.63 -10.85
C PRO A 48 6.36 -1.82 -9.90
N ALA A 49 6.61 -2.24 -8.65
CA ALA A 49 5.57 -2.40 -7.64
C ALA A 49 5.03 -1.04 -7.15
N PHE A 50 5.93 -0.04 -7.03
CA PHE A 50 5.53 1.32 -6.67
C PHE A 50 4.69 1.99 -7.77
N ILE A 51 5.10 1.89 -9.04
CA ILE A 51 4.33 2.42 -10.18
C ILE A 51 2.94 1.80 -10.24
N ALA A 52 2.84 0.47 -10.08
CA ALA A 52 1.55 -0.21 -10.07
C ALA A 52 0.61 0.27 -8.95
N LEU A 53 1.18 0.65 -7.79
CA LEU A 53 0.42 1.26 -6.70
C LEU A 53 0.01 2.70 -7.05
N GLU A 54 0.94 3.52 -7.55
CA GLU A 54 0.70 4.90 -7.96
C GLU A 54 -0.41 5.00 -9.01
N ASP A 55 -0.36 4.18 -10.07
CA ASP A 55 -1.38 4.11 -11.11
C ASP A 55 -2.77 3.76 -10.56
N ALA A 56 -2.84 2.82 -9.62
CA ALA A 56 -4.10 2.42 -8.99
C ALA A 56 -4.66 3.53 -8.09
N VAL A 57 -3.79 4.23 -7.34
CA VAL A 57 -4.17 5.36 -6.49
C VAL A 57 -4.70 6.52 -7.33
N VAL A 58 -4.01 6.90 -8.40
CA VAL A 58 -4.46 7.97 -9.31
C VAL A 58 -5.85 7.69 -9.88
N GLN A 59 -6.18 6.43 -10.16
CA GLN A 59 -7.54 6.09 -10.61
C GLN A 59 -8.59 6.23 -9.50
N ALA A 60 -8.23 6.00 -8.24
CA ALA A 60 -9.16 6.05 -7.12
C ALA A 60 -9.44 7.48 -6.61
N THR A 61 -8.50 8.41 -6.76
CA THR A 61 -8.69 9.81 -6.30
C THR A 61 -9.87 10.51 -6.97
N PHE A 62 -10.26 10.09 -8.17
CA PHE A 62 -11.46 10.58 -8.86
C PHE A 62 -12.78 10.23 -8.16
N PHE A 63 -12.77 9.22 -7.28
CA PHE A 63 -13.97 8.72 -6.60
C PHE A 63 -13.94 8.95 -5.09
N GLY A 64 -12.81 9.36 -4.53
CA GLY A 64 -12.63 9.57 -3.09
C GLY A 64 -13.11 10.93 -2.61
N ASP A 65 -13.55 10.97 -1.36
CA ASP A 65 -13.74 12.22 -0.62
C ASP A 65 -12.40 12.72 -0.06
N GLU A 66 -12.41 13.88 0.60
CA GLU A 66 -11.19 14.49 1.16
C GLU A 66 -10.45 13.56 2.13
N LEU A 67 -11.19 12.82 2.96
CA LEU A 67 -10.61 11.88 3.91
C LEU A 67 -9.93 10.72 3.20
N LEU A 68 -10.61 10.09 2.23
CA LEU A 68 -10.06 8.96 1.48
C LEU A 68 -8.85 9.39 0.64
N ASN A 69 -8.91 10.56 0.02
CA ASN A 69 -7.79 11.12 -0.73
C ASN A 69 -6.60 11.39 0.18
N GLY A 70 -6.82 11.92 1.39
CA GLY A 70 -5.76 12.04 2.39
C GLY A 70 -5.13 10.70 2.77
N ARG A 71 -5.92 9.61 2.87
CA ARG A 71 -5.38 8.26 3.11
C ARG A 71 -4.61 7.69 1.93
N LEU A 72 -5.02 8.01 0.71
CA LEU A 72 -4.29 7.65 -0.50
C LEU A 72 -2.93 8.36 -0.57
N ASP A 73 -2.89 9.64 -0.20
CA ASP A 73 -1.65 10.42 -0.12
C ASP A 73 -0.71 9.88 0.98
N ASP A 74 -1.24 9.61 2.18
CA ASP A 74 -0.50 8.97 3.28
C ASP A 74 0.13 7.63 2.82
N LEU A 75 -0.65 6.82 2.10
CA LEU A 75 -0.20 5.53 1.56
C LEU A 75 0.92 5.69 0.53
N LEU A 76 0.80 6.63 -0.41
CA LEU A 76 1.84 6.90 -1.40
C LEU A 76 3.12 7.45 -0.77
N ALA A 77 2.99 8.32 0.23
CA ALA A 77 4.12 8.85 0.98
C ALA A 77 4.88 7.74 1.71
N ALA A 78 4.16 6.86 2.41
CA ALA A 78 4.74 5.69 3.09
C ALA A 78 5.39 4.72 2.10
N ALA A 79 4.73 4.46 0.97
CA ALA A 79 5.25 3.59 -0.10
C ALA A 79 6.53 4.15 -0.73
N ARG A 80 6.59 5.46 -1.01
CA ARG A 80 7.80 6.13 -1.52
C ARG A 80 8.93 6.06 -0.49
N SER A 81 8.65 6.35 0.78
CA SER A 81 9.64 6.21 1.85
C SER A 81 10.19 4.79 1.93
N PHE A 82 9.34 3.76 1.81
CA PHE A 82 9.78 2.37 1.79
C PHE A 82 10.69 2.07 0.59
N VAL A 83 10.30 2.48 -0.62
CA VAL A 83 11.10 2.35 -1.85
C VAL A 83 12.49 2.98 -1.69
N ASP A 84 12.55 4.18 -1.12
CA ASP A 84 13.82 4.90 -0.92
C ASP A 84 14.70 4.21 0.13
N THR A 85 14.11 3.66 1.20
CA THR A 85 14.82 2.82 2.18
C THR A 85 15.39 1.58 1.51
N VAL A 86 14.60 0.84 0.71
CA VAL A 86 15.06 -0.35 -0.01
C VAL A 86 16.24 -0.02 -0.93
N ARG A 87 16.15 1.07 -1.71
CA ARG A 87 17.23 1.53 -2.59
C ARG A 87 18.49 1.90 -1.82
N THR A 88 18.34 2.57 -0.68
CA THR A 88 19.46 2.93 0.21
C THR A 88 20.17 1.68 0.72
N ILE A 89 19.42 0.70 1.22
CA ILE A 89 19.95 -0.58 1.73
C ILE A 89 20.72 -1.30 0.62
N GLN A 90 20.14 -1.43 -0.57
CA GLN A 90 20.78 -2.12 -1.69
C GLN A 90 22.02 -1.38 -2.21
N GLY A 91 21.99 -0.04 -2.23
CA GLY A 91 23.15 0.77 -2.60
C GLY A 91 24.31 0.68 -1.61
N ALA A 92 24.01 0.57 -0.31
CA ALA A 92 24.99 0.35 0.75
C ALA A 92 25.55 -1.08 0.76
N SER A 93 24.77 -2.06 0.28
CA SER A 93 25.15 -3.47 0.18
C SER A 93 26.17 -3.74 -0.93
N ARG A 94 27.46 -3.43 -0.70
CA ARG A 94 28.54 -3.82 -1.65
C ARG A 94 29.01 -5.27 -1.42
N PRO A 95 29.09 -6.12 -2.46
CA PRO A 95 29.63 -7.47 -2.36
C PRO A 95 31.17 -7.41 -2.33
N GLY A 96 31.75 -7.18 -1.16
CA GLY A 96 33.20 -7.19 -0.99
C GLY A 96 33.57 -7.40 0.47
N PHE A 97 33.95 -8.64 0.80
CA PHE A 97 34.31 -9.18 2.12
C PHE A 97 33.13 -9.50 3.06
N GLY A 98 32.83 -10.79 3.25
CA GLY A 98 32.00 -11.29 4.35
C GLY A 98 30.52 -11.55 4.05
N GLY A 99 29.93 -10.88 3.06
CA GLY A 99 28.64 -11.30 2.47
C GLY A 99 27.40 -11.18 3.37
N ALA A 100 27.47 -10.57 4.53
CA ALA A 100 26.25 -10.12 5.22
C ALA A 100 25.94 -8.71 4.72
N VAL A 101 24.71 -8.47 4.27
CA VAL A 101 24.21 -7.09 4.27
C VAL A 101 24.23 -6.66 5.73
N GLU A 102 24.86 -5.53 6.04
CA GLU A 102 25.02 -5.08 7.42
C GLU A 102 23.66 -4.97 8.10
N GLU A 103 23.49 -5.67 9.24
CA GLU A 103 22.28 -5.61 10.07
C GLU A 103 21.91 -4.19 10.51
N TYR A 104 22.84 -3.23 10.35
CA TYR A 104 22.67 -1.81 10.65
C TYR A 104 21.38 -1.22 10.06
N HIS A 105 21.01 -1.59 8.83
CA HIS A 105 19.80 -1.07 8.19
C HIS A 105 18.53 -1.89 8.44
N ARG A 106 18.61 -2.96 9.26
CA ARG A 106 17.44 -3.78 9.58
C ARG A 106 16.38 -2.96 10.34
N GLY A 107 16.82 -2.08 11.25
CA GLY A 107 15.92 -1.18 11.96
C GLY A 107 15.21 -0.18 11.03
N ASP A 108 15.91 0.32 10.01
CA ASP A 108 15.32 1.23 9.01
C ASP A 108 14.30 0.51 8.13
N ASP A 109 14.60 -0.72 7.67
CA ASP A 109 13.67 -1.56 6.91
C ASP A 109 12.43 -1.91 7.75
N ASP A 110 12.60 -2.35 8.99
CA ASP A 110 11.50 -2.67 9.91
C ASP A 110 10.62 -1.44 10.18
N ALA A 111 11.21 -0.27 10.38
CA ALA A 111 10.48 0.98 10.58
C ALA A 111 9.72 1.40 9.32
N ALA A 112 10.34 1.31 8.13
CA ALA A 112 9.69 1.63 6.87
C ALA A 112 8.53 0.66 6.55
N ARG A 113 8.71 -0.64 6.82
CA ARG A 113 7.67 -1.66 6.70
C ARG A 113 6.49 -1.37 7.61
N ARG A 114 6.75 -1.07 8.89
CA ARG A 114 5.69 -0.75 9.86
C ARG A 114 4.90 0.47 9.43
N ARG A 115 5.57 1.55 9.00
CA ARG A 115 4.89 2.76 8.48
C ARG A 115 4.01 2.45 7.26
N LEU A 116 4.51 1.65 6.32
CA LEU A 116 3.75 1.24 5.15
C LEU A 116 2.56 0.35 5.53
N GLN A 117 2.75 -0.59 6.46
CA GLN A 117 1.67 -1.39 7.02
C GLN A 117 0.60 -0.50 7.66
N ASP A 118 0.97 0.42 8.56
CA ASP A 118 0.02 1.31 9.23
C ASP A 118 -0.79 2.14 8.22
N ALA A 119 -0.13 2.64 7.15
CA ALA A 119 -0.79 3.39 6.09
C ALA A 119 -1.76 2.52 5.28
N ILE A 120 -1.40 1.27 4.98
CA ILE A 120 -2.29 0.29 4.33
C ILE A 120 -3.52 0.03 5.20
N GLU A 121 -3.32 -0.20 6.51
CA GLU A 121 -4.42 -0.48 7.43
C GLU A 121 -5.37 0.72 7.58
N CYS A 122 -4.82 1.94 7.66
CA CYS A 122 -5.60 3.18 7.68
C CYS A 122 -6.41 3.38 6.39
N PHE A 123 -5.80 3.16 5.23
CA PHE A 123 -6.49 3.22 3.94
C PHE A 123 -7.62 2.18 3.86
N VAL A 124 -7.36 0.92 4.23
CA VAL A 124 -8.37 -0.14 4.17
C VAL A 124 -9.55 0.18 5.10
N ALA A 125 -9.29 0.73 6.29
CA ALA A 125 -10.35 1.18 7.19
C ALA A 125 -11.24 2.25 6.54
N ALA A 126 -10.64 3.29 5.94
CA ALA A 126 -11.37 4.35 5.25
C ALA A 126 -12.14 3.82 4.03
N ALA A 127 -11.50 3.00 3.19
CA ALA A 127 -12.10 2.38 2.01
C ALA A 127 -13.31 1.49 2.36
N ARG A 128 -13.22 0.72 3.45
CA ARG A 128 -14.34 -0.11 3.91
C ARG A 128 -15.49 0.74 4.45
N ALA A 129 -15.19 1.82 5.15
CA ALA A 129 -16.21 2.76 5.62
C ALA A 129 -16.94 3.43 4.44
N ASP A 130 -16.20 3.88 3.43
CA ASP A 130 -16.75 4.47 2.19
C ASP A 130 -17.64 3.46 1.43
N LEU A 131 -17.23 2.20 1.34
CA LEU A 131 -18.03 1.11 0.76
C LEU A 131 -19.14 0.58 1.69
N ARG A 132 -19.29 1.12 2.90
CA ARG A 132 -20.25 0.68 3.94
C ARG A 132 -20.13 -0.82 4.27
N ILE A 133 -18.93 -1.38 4.21
CA ILE A 133 -18.67 -2.78 4.52
C ILE A 133 -18.48 -2.94 6.03
N ALA A 134 -19.42 -3.63 6.67
CA ALA A 134 -19.37 -3.92 8.11
C ALA A 134 -18.44 -5.10 8.44
N GLY A 135 -18.14 -5.22 9.74
CA GLY A 135 -17.42 -6.36 10.31
C GLY A 135 -15.89 -6.18 10.35
N PRO A 136 -15.22 -7.03 11.15
CA PRO A 136 -13.77 -6.96 11.32
C PRO A 136 -13.06 -7.27 10.00
N TRP A 137 -12.05 -6.48 9.69
CA TRP A 137 -11.11 -6.80 8.62
C TRP A 137 -9.95 -7.60 9.20
N ARG A 138 -9.63 -8.73 8.56
CA ARG A 138 -8.45 -9.52 8.91
C ARG A 138 -7.27 -9.02 8.08
N SER A 139 -6.35 -8.32 8.74
CA SER A 139 -5.12 -7.83 8.12
C SER A 139 -4.35 -9.00 7.52
N ALA A 140 -3.84 -8.82 6.28
CA ALA A 140 -3.03 -9.85 5.64
C ALA A 140 -1.57 -9.84 6.13
N PHE A 141 -1.22 -8.90 7.03
CA PHE A 141 0.02 -8.91 7.79
C PHE A 141 0.00 -9.90 8.96
N GLY A 142 -1.20 -10.38 9.35
CA GLY A 142 -1.42 -11.30 10.48
C GLY A 142 -1.34 -10.58 11.84
N ASP A 143 -2.14 -11.02 12.81
CA ASP A 143 -1.83 -10.78 14.21
C ASP A 143 -0.58 -11.60 14.52
N ALA A 144 0.57 -10.95 14.69
CA ALA A 144 1.66 -11.61 15.39
C ALA A 144 1.14 -11.97 16.80
N PRO A 145 1.21 -13.24 17.25
CA PRO A 145 0.96 -13.51 18.65
C PRO A 145 1.96 -12.67 19.46
N ALA A 146 1.45 -11.90 20.42
CA ALA A 146 2.28 -11.20 21.38
C ALA A 146 3.25 -12.22 22.04
N PRO A 147 4.52 -11.83 22.30
CA PRO A 147 5.50 -12.72 22.89
C PRO A 147 5.08 -13.27 24.25
#